data_AF-X1MPF1-F1
#
_entry.id   AF-X1MPF1-F1
#
_cell.length_a   1.000
_cell.length_b   1.000
_cell.length_c   1.000
_cell.angle_alpha   90.00
_cell.angle_beta   90.00
_cell.angle_gamma   90.00
#
_symmetry.space_group_name_H-M   'P 1'
#
loop_
_entity.id
_entity.type
_entity.pdbx_description
1 polymer ?
#
loop_
_entity_poly.entity_id
_entity_poly.type
_entity_poly.pdbx_seq_one_letter_code
_entity_poly.pdbx_strand_id
1 'polypeptide(L)'
;GYHEIVSDKNLLVASILLSLMIWLFDGLTCYMVSIAVGAQISIIAVILAVSIGNVGKIAPATPGSVGIYESILVSVLIFFGVAFDVAVVIAILDHAIKKLFNLMFGVPATAGIGIKIAQIYEMAGCKKGGIG
;
A
#
# COMPACT_ATOMS: atom_id res chain seq x y z
N GLY A 1 -12.63 23.08 -4.97
CA GLY A 1 -11.27 22.70 -4.51
C GLY A 1 -11.30 21.37 -3.76
N TYR A 2 -10.97 21.35 -2.46
CA TYR A 2 -11.18 20.17 -1.60
C TYR A 2 -12.58 20.15 -0.94
N HIS A 3 -13.18 21.34 -0.75
CA HIS A 3 -14.51 21.49 -0.14
C HIS A 3 -15.67 21.00 -1.03
N GLU A 4 -15.50 20.94 -2.36
CA GLU A 4 -16.52 20.37 -3.28
C GLU A 4 -16.58 18.85 -3.22
N ILE A 5 -15.43 18.17 -3.15
CA ILE A 5 -15.36 16.71 -3.13
C ILE A 5 -15.99 16.15 -1.84
N VAL A 6 -15.87 16.88 -0.73
CA VAL A 6 -16.51 16.51 0.56
C VAL A 6 -18.01 16.83 0.59
N SER A 7 -18.48 17.73 -0.27
CA SER A 7 -19.89 18.12 -0.32
C SER A 7 -20.74 17.15 -1.16
N ASP A 8 -20.14 16.48 -2.16
CA ASP A 8 -20.83 15.54 -3.02
C ASP A 8 -20.82 14.11 -2.45
N LYS A 9 -21.99 13.69 -1.94
CA LYS A 9 -22.19 12.35 -1.38
C LYS A 9 -21.81 11.24 -2.36
N ASN A 10 -22.03 11.44 -3.65
CA ASN A 10 -21.71 10.44 -4.68
C ASN A 10 -20.20 10.26 -4.86
N LEU A 11 -19.42 11.35 -4.80
CA LEU A 11 -17.96 11.29 -4.92
C LEU A 11 -17.31 10.68 -3.66
N LEU A 12 -17.85 11.01 -2.48
CA LEU A 12 -17.43 10.39 -1.23
C LEU A 12 -17.73 8.89 -1.21
N VAL A 13 -18.96 8.50 -1.58
CA VAL A 13 -19.35 7.08 -1.63
C VAL A 13 -18.51 6.33 -2.66
N ALA A 14 -18.29 6.89 -3.85
CA ALA A 14 -17.42 6.28 -4.85
C ALA A 14 -15.99 6.08 -4.32
N SER A 15 -15.42 7.08 -3.64
CA SER A 15 -14.08 6.99 -3.06
C SER A 15 -13.97 5.90 -2.00
N ILE A 16 -14.97 5.80 -1.11
CA ILE A 16 -15.03 4.75 -0.08
C ILE A 16 -15.16 3.37 -0.73
N LEU A 17 -16.05 3.23 -1.72
CA LEU A 17 -16.25 1.97 -2.44
C LEU A 17 -14.98 1.53 -3.18
N LEU A 18 -14.30 2.46 -3.87
CA LEU A 18 -13.01 2.18 -4.49
C LEU A 18 -11.98 1.73 -3.45
N SER A 19 -11.90 2.41 -2.30
CA SER A 19 -10.99 2.03 -1.23
C SER A 19 -11.27 0.62 -0.69
N LEU A 20 -12.54 0.28 -0.50
CA LEU A 20 -12.95 -1.06 -0.08
C LEU A 20 -12.62 -2.12 -1.14
N MET A 21 -12.86 -1.83 -2.42
CA MET A 21 -12.45 -2.73 -3.50
C MET A 21 -10.95 -2.96 -3.52
N ILE A 22 -10.14 -1.91 -3.36
CA ILE A 22 -8.68 -2.03 -3.29
C ILE A 22 -8.27 -2.95 -2.14
N TRP A 23 -8.87 -2.80 -0.96
CA TRP A 23 -8.60 -3.67 0.19
C TRP A 23 -9.02 -5.13 -0.05
N LEU A 24 -10.13 -5.36 -0.75
CA LEU A 24 -10.57 -6.71 -1.12
C LEU A 24 -9.61 -7.37 -2.12
N PHE A 25 -9.16 -6.63 -3.14
CA PHE A 25 -8.16 -7.11 -4.09
C PHE A 25 -6.81 -7.40 -3.42
N ASP A 26 -6.42 -6.57 -2.45
CA ASP A 26 -5.22 -6.77 -1.63
C ASP A 26 -5.33 -8.10 -0.83
N GLY A 27 -6.47 -8.32 -0.16
CA GLY A 27 -6.79 -9.58 0.53
C GLY A 27 -6.81 -10.80 -0.39
N LEU A 28 -7.40 -10.66 -1.58
CA LEU A 28 -7.43 -11.72 -2.58
C LEU A 28 -6.02 -12.09 -3.08
N THR A 29 -5.16 -11.10 -3.27
CA THR A 29 -3.76 -11.31 -3.64
C THR A 29 -3.02 -12.10 -2.57
N CYS A 30 -3.16 -11.71 -1.29
CA CYS A 30 -2.55 -12.43 -0.18
C CYS A 30 -3.07 -13.87 -0.08
N TYR A 31 -4.35 -14.10 -0.34
CA TYR A 31 -4.95 -15.43 -0.39
C TYR A 31 -4.36 -16.28 -1.52
N MET A 32 -4.23 -15.72 -2.73
CA MET A 32 -3.58 -16.40 -3.85
C MET A 32 -2.12 -16.75 -3.54
N VAL A 33 -1.38 -15.85 -2.88
CA VAL A 33 0.01 -16.11 -2.44
C VAL A 33 0.05 -17.26 -1.43
N SER A 34 -0.90 -17.33 -0.48
CA SER A 34 -0.96 -18.44 0.46
C SER A 34 -1.16 -19.79 -0.23
N ILE A 35 -2.07 -19.86 -1.20
CA ILE A 35 -2.29 -21.06 -2.02
C ILE A 35 -1.03 -21.41 -2.81
N ALA A 36 -0.36 -20.41 -3.41
CA ALA A 36 0.86 -20.63 -4.19
C ALA A 36 2.02 -21.20 -3.36
N VAL A 37 2.10 -20.86 -2.07
CA VAL A 37 3.09 -21.38 -1.11
C VAL A 37 2.63 -22.74 -0.52
N GLY A 38 1.44 -23.22 -0.87
CA GLY A 38 0.88 -24.47 -0.36
C GLY A 38 0.24 -24.36 1.03
N ALA A 39 0.06 -23.13 1.54
CA ALA A 39 -0.58 -22.86 2.81
C ALA A 39 -2.09 -22.63 2.62
N GLN A 40 -2.90 -23.57 3.09
CA GLN A 40 -4.36 -23.44 3.05
C GLN A 40 -4.83 -22.63 4.26
N ILE A 41 -4.78 -21.30 4.12
CA ILE A 41 -5.21 -20.36 5.16
C ILE A 41 -6.69 -20.05 4.96
N SER A 42 -7.46 -19.99 6.06
CA SER A 42 -8.86 -19.57 5.99
C SER A 42 -8.98 -18.15 5.43
N ILE A 43 -9.94 -17.92 4.52
CA ILE A 43 -10.13 -16.60 3.92
C ILE A 43 -10.42 -15.50 4.95
N ILE A 44 -11.06 -15.87 6.07
CA ILE A 44 -11.33 -14.96 7.20
C ILE A 44 -10.02 -14.53 7.87
N ALA A 45 -9.08 -15.46 8.03
CA ALA A 45 -7.75 -15.17 8.60
C ALA A 45 -6.95 -14.23 7.70
N VAL A 46 -7.01 -14.43 6.38
CA VAL A 46 -6.34 -13.55 5.40
C VAL A 46 -6.94 -12.14 5.42
N ILE A 47 -8.27 -12.02 5.42
CA ILE A 47 -8.95 -10.72 5.46
C ILE A 47 -8.58 -9.95 6.74
N LEU A 48 -8.54 -10.64 7.89
CA LEU A 48 -8.10 -10.03 9.16
C LEU A 48 -6.62 -9.63 9.12
N ALA A 49 -5.75 -10.50 8.63
CA ALA A 49 -4.32 -10.22 8.52
C ALA A 49 -4.04 -9.00 7.65
N VAL A 50 -4.69 -8.90 6.48
CA VAL A 50 -4.55 -7.75 5.59
C VAL A 50 -5.16 -6.49 6.17
N SER A 51 -6.30 -6.58 6.86
CA SER A 51 -6.92 -5.42 7.52
C SER A 51 -6.02 -4.84 8.60
N ILE A 52 -5.45 -5.68 9.46
CA ILE A 52 -4.53 -5.27 10.53
C ILE A 52 -3.20 -4.77 9.92
N GLY A 53 -2.69 -5.44 8.89
CA GLY A 53 -1.52 -4.99 8.13
C GLY A 53 -1.71 -3.62 7.49
N ASN A 54 -2.92 -3.33 7.01
CA ASN A 54 -3.28 -2.03 6.46
C ASN A 54 -3.36 -0.93 7.53
N VAL A 55 -3.85 -1.24 8.73
CA VAL A 55 -3.75 -0.33 9.89
C VAL A 55 -2.28 -0.08 10.26
N GLY A 56 -1.44 -1.10 10.17
CA GLY A 56 0.00 -1.01 10.37
C GLY A 56 0.70 0.00 9.46
N LYS A 57 0.21 0.20 8.23
CA LYS A 57 0.73 1.20 7.29
C LYS A 57 0.55 2.65 7.77
N ILE A 58 -0.26 2.88 8.81
CA ILE A 58 -0.43 4.20 9.44
C ILE A 58 0.79 4.58 10.28
N ALA A 59 1.57 3.61 10.77
CA ALA A 59 2.74 3.87 11.61
C ALA A 59 3.89 4.52 10.79
N PRO A 60 4.30 5.77 11.08
CA PRO A 60 5.28 6.49 10.28
C PRO A 60 6.72 6.13 10.68
N ALA A 61 7.07 4.84 10.72
CA ALA A 61 8.35 4.41 11.30
C ALA A 61 9.47 4.13 10.28
N THR A 62 9.17 3.75 9.03
CA THR A 62 10.21 3.54 7.98
C THR A 62 9.79 4.08 6.61
N PRO A 63 10.71 4.66 5.80
CA PRO A 63 10.43 5.01 4.42
C PRO A 63 9.99 3.75 3.66
N GLY A 64 8.72 3.69 3.25
CA GLY A 64 8.17 2.55 2.51
C GLY A 64 7.60 1.40 3.37
N SER A 65 7.50 1.58 4.70
CA SER A 65 6.88 0.64 5.65
C SER A 65 7.41 -0.81 5.58
N VAL A 66 8.66 -0.97 5.12
CA VAL A 66 9.33 -2.27 5.05
C VAL A 66 9.65 -2.72 6.48
N GLY A 67 9.21 -3.92 6.84
CA GLY A 67 9.34 -4.55 8.14
C GLY A 67 8.06 -4.49 9.00
N ILE A 68 7.28 -3.40 8.95
CA ILE A 68 6.08 -3.26 9.79
C ILE A 68 4.93 -4.10 9.26
N TYR A 69 4.68 -4.01 7.95
CA TYR A 69 3.62 -4.79 7.30
C TYR A 69 3.90 -6.28 7.43
N GLU A 70 5.13 -6.69 7.19
CA GLU A 70 5.56 -8.08 7.27
C GLU A 70 5.42 -8.61 8.70
N SER A 71 5.88 -7.87 9.70
CA SER A 71 5.79 -8.29 11.10
C SER A 71 4.34 -8.45 11.56
N ILE A 72 3.45 -7.55 11.12
CA ILE A 72 2.02 -7.63 11.46
C ILE A 72 1.37 -8.82 10.75
N LEU A 73 1.62 -9.00 9.45
CA LEU A 73 1.06 -10.12 8.70
C LEU A 73 1.52 -11.45 9.29
N VAL A 74 2.81 -11.58 9.59
CA VAL A 74 3.39 -12.75 10.25
C VAL A 74 2.73 -13.00 11.61
N SER A 75 2.58 -11.97 12.44
CA SER A 75 1.95 -12.09 13.76
C SER A 75 0.51 -12.59 13.67
N VAL A 76 -0.28 -12.07 12.73
CA VAL A 76 -1.67 -12.49 12.55
C VAL A 76 -1.73 -13.91 11.98
N LEU A 77 -0.90 -14.26 11.00
CA LEU A 77 -0.87 -15.60 10.44
C LEU A 77 -0.49 -16.66 11.48
N ILE A 78 0.49 -16.37 12.34
CA ILE A 78 0.86 -17.25 13.46
C ILE A 78 -0.29 -17.39 14.44
N PHE A 79 -1.01 -16.30 14.74
CA PHE A 79 -2.19 -16.33 15.59
C PHE A 79 -3.28 -17.27 15.04
N PHE A 80 -3.37 -17.39 13.71
CA PHE A 80 -4.28 -18.33 13.02
C PHE A 80 -3.70 -19.74 12.81
N GLY A 81 -2.54 -20.05 13.41
CA GLY A 81 -1.96 -21.39 13.40
C GLY A 81 -1.02 -21.67 12.21
N VAL A 82 -0.60 -20.65 11.46
CA VAL A 82 0.40 -20.80 10.40
C VAL A 82 1.80 -20.88 11.01
N ALA A 83 2.63 -21.82 10.56
CA ALA A 83 4.02 -21.92 10.99
C ALA A 83 4.79 -20.63 10.67
N PHE A 84 5.69 -20.20 11.57
CA PHE A 84 6.45 -18.96 11.44
C PHE A 84 7.18 -18.85 10.09
N ASP A 85 7.87 -19.93 9.68
CA ASP A 85 8.62 -19.98 8.42
C ASP A 85 7.72 -19.72 7.20
N VAL A 86 6.52 -20.31 7.20
CA VAL A 86 5.54 -20.16 6.12
C VAL A 86 4.94 -18.75 6.14
N ALA A 87 4.63 -18.22 7.32
CA ALA A 87 4.06 -16.88 7.49
C ALA A 87 5.01 -15.78 6.99
N VAL A 88 6.32 -15.91 7.27
CA VAL A 88 7.34 -14.98 6.79
C VAL A 88 7.47 -15.01 5.27
N VAL A 89 7.48 -16.21 4.68
CA VAL A 89 7.54 -16.36 3.21
C VAL A 89 6.33 -15.72 2.54
N ILE A 90 5.13 -15.95 3.06
CA ILE A 90 3.90 -15.33 2.54
C ILE A 90 3.99 -13.81 2.64
N ALA A 91 4.39 -13.27 3.79
CA ALA A 91 4.46 -11.83 4.01
C ALA A 91 5.46 -11.12 3.10
N ILE A 92 6.65 -11.68 2.90
CA ILE A 92 7.67 -11.13 2.02
C ILE A 92 7.21 -11.18 0.56
N LEU A 93 6.70 -12.33 0.11
CA LEU A 93 6.25 -12.51 -1.27
C LEU A 93 5.10 -11.57 -1.61
N ASP A 94 4.09 -11.51 -0.75
CA ASP A 94 2.93 -10.65 -0.92
C ASP A 94 3.36 -9.16 -1.02
N HIS A 95 4.23 -8.71 -0.12
CA HIS A 95 4.70 -7.32 -0.13
C HIS A 95 5.58 -7.02 -1.36
N ALA A 96 6.44 -7.97 -1.76
CA ALA A 96 7.30 -7.83 -2.94
C ALA A 96 6.48 -7.73 -4.23
N ILE A 97 5.45 -8.56 -4.40
CA ILE A 97 4.55 -8.54 -5.56
C ILE A 97 3.86 -7.17 -5.65
N LYS A 98 3.33 -6.67 -4.54
CA LYS A 98 2.66 -5.36 -4.50
C LYS A 98 3.59 -4.21 -4.83
N LYS A 99 4.81 -4.22 -4.28
CA LYS A 99 5.85 -3.21 -4.57
C LYS A 99 6.26 -3.26 -6.05
N LEU A 100 6.44 -4.45 -6.62
CA LEU A 100 6.81 -4.62 -8.03
C LEU A 100 5.69 -4.17 -8.97
N PHE A 101 4.44 -4.53 -8.67
CA PHE A 101 3.27 -4.06 -9.42
C PHE A 101 3.20 -2.54 -9.38
N ASN A 102 3.29 -1.94 -8.18
CA ASN A 102 3.25 -0.48 -8.06
C ASN A 102 4.41 0.21 -8.80
N LEU A 103 5.60 -0.40 -8.84
CA LEU A 103 6.72 0.11 -9.62
C LEU A 103 6.43 0.03 -11.13
N MET A 104 5.93 -1.10 -11.61
CA MET A 104 5.62 -1.31 -13.03
C MET A 104 4.56 -0.35 -13.56
N PHE A 105 3.51 -0.07 -12.79
CA PHE A 105 2.41 0.81 -13.23
C PHE A 105 2.64 2.28 -12.82
N GLY A 106 3.32 2.52 -11.70
CA GLY A 106 3.62 3.86 -11.20
C GLY A 106 4.74 4.57 -11.97
N VAL A 107 5.79 3.86 -12.39
CA VAL A 107 6.92 4.48 -13.11
C VAL A 107 6.49 5.03 -14.49
N PRO A 108 5.77 4.29 -15.35
CA PRO A 108 5.32 4.83 -16.64
C PRO A 108 4.33 5.99 -16.48
N ALA A 109 3.42 5.89 -15.50
CA ALA A 109 2.44 6.95 -15.23
C ALA A 109 3.12 8.26 -14.79
N THR A 110 4.17 8.17 -13.97
CA THR A 110 4.91 9.35 -13.49
C THR A 110 5.89 9.88 -14.54
N ALA A 111 6.50 9.00 -15.34
CA ALA A 111 7.37 9.39 -16.45
C ALA A 111 6.61 10.14 -17.55
N GLY A 112 5.34 9.79 -17.79
CA GLY A 112 4.47 10.51 -18.72
C GLY A 112 4.01 11.89 -18.24
N ILE A 113 3.96 12.13 -16.92
CA ILE A 113 3.54 13.41 -16.31
C ILE A 113 4.72 14.39 -16.15
N GLY A 114 5.96 13.93 -16.34
CA GLY A 114 7.11 14.78 -16.60
C GLY A 114 7.17 16.02 -15.70
N ILE A 115 7.14 15.84 -14.38
CA ILE A 115 7.42 16.95 -13.46
C ILE A 115 8.82 17.42 -13.82
N LYS A 116 8.90 18.54 -14.55
CA LYS A 116 10.13 19.31 -14.73
C LYS A 116 10.57 19.75 -13.35
N ILE A 117 11.37 18.90 -12.70
CA ILE A 117 12.08 19.21 -11.46
C ILE A 117 12.88 20.53 -11.64
N ALA A 118 13.27 20.84 -12.89
CA ALA A 118 13.86 22.09 -13.32
C ALA A 118 12.98 23.34 -13.04
N GLN A 119 11.65 23.27 -13.17
CA GLN A 119 10.74 24.39 -12.87
C GLN A 119 10.63 24.66 -11.36
N ILE A 120 10.69 23.59 -10.55
CA ILE A 120 10.69 23.71 -9.09
C ILE A 120 12.01 24.32 -8.61
N TYR A 121 13.13 23.98 -9.26
CA TYR A 121 14.44 24.56 -8.95
C TYR A 121 14.52 26.05 -9.37
N GLU A 122 13.93 26.44 -10.51
CA GLU A 122 13.80 27.85 -10.92
C GLU A 122 12.99 28.69 -9.93
N MET A 123 11.86 28.16 -9.42
CA MET A 123 11.03 28.88 -8.44
C MET A 123 11.70 28.98 -7.06
N ALA A 124 12.48 27.97 -6.65
CA ALA A 124 13.27 28.02 -5.42
C ALA A 124 14.48 28.96 -5.52
N GLY A 125 15.10 29.08 -6.71
CA GLY A 125 16.19 30.02 -7.00
C GLY A 125 15.73 31.48 -7.05
N CYS A 126 14.54 31.75 -7.60
CA CYS A 126 14.00 33.12 -7.73
C CYS A 126 13.77 33.80 -6.36
N LYS A 127 13.46 33.04 -5.30
CA LYS A 127 13.24 33.59 -3.96
C LYS A 127 14.53 33.99 -3.22
N LYS A 128 15.70 33.56 -3.69
CA LYS A 128 16.99 33.83 -3.02
C LYS A 128 17.73 35.06 -3.58
N GLY A 129 17.25 35.67 -4.67
CA GLY A 129 17.85 36.86 -5.29
C GLY A 129 17.17 38.20 -4.96
N GLY A 130 16.14 38.22 -4.11
CA GLY A 130 15.31 39.40 -3.82
C GLY A 130 15.42 39.95 -2.40
N ILE A 131 16.56 39.76 -1.73
CA ILE A 131 16.86 40.41 -0.46
C ILE A 131 18.32 40.90 -0.52
N GLY A 132 18.50 42.08 -1.11
CA GLY A 132 19.77 42.79 -1.23
C GLY A 132 19.50 44.25 -1.47
#